data_AF-A0A2K5S9B6-F1
#
_entry.id   AF-A0A2K5S9B6-F1
#
_cell.length_a   1.000
_cell.length_b   1.000
_cell.length_c   1.000
_cell.angle_alpha   90.00
_cell.angle_beta   90.00
_cell.angle_gamma   90.00
#
_symmetry.space_group_name_H-M   'P 1'
#
loop_
_entity.id
_entity.type
_entity.pdbx_description
1 polymer ?
#
loop_
_entity_poly.entity_id
_entity_poly.type
_entity_poly.pdbx_seq_one_letter_code
_entity_poly.pdbx_strand_id
1 'polypeptide(L)'
;MERRDFETWLDNISVTFLSLTDLQKNETLGHLISPSGAVQLRHLPNNLETLLKRDFLKLLPLELSFYLLKWLDPQTFLTCCLVSKQWNKVINDSVQDALHCKKVYLKAILRMKQLEDHEAFETSSLIGHSARVYALYYKDGLLRTGSDVLSAKLWAVSTGQCVYDIQTHTCAAVKFEEQKLVTGSIDNTVAFWEWSSGARKHPCLYIFDP
;
A
#
# COMPACT_ATOMS: atom_id res chain seq x y z
N MET A 1 -55.69 -13.06 26.12
CA MET A 1 -55.02 -13.06 27.43
C MET A 1 -54.96 -11.62 27.90
N GLU A 2 -55.39 -11.33 29.13
CA GLU A 2 -55.21 -9.99 29.69
C GLU A 2 -53.74 -9.70 29.97
N ARG A 3 -53.36 -8.43 30.09
CA ARG A 3 -51.94 -8.02 30.20
C ARG A 3 -51.22 -8.64 31.40
N ARG A 4 -51.89 -8.70 32.57
CA ARG A 4 -51.31 -9.28 33.79
C ARG A 4 -51.09 -10.79 33.68
N ASP A 5 -52.04 -11.48 33.05
CA ASP A 5 -51.92 -12.92 32.79
C ASP A 5 -50.79 -13.19 31.79
N PHE A 6 -50.59 -12.29 30.82
CA PHE A 6 -49.47 -12.34 29.89
C PHE A 6 -48.10 -12.12 30.53
N GLU A 7 -47.98 -11.14 31.40
CA GLU A 7 -46.74 -10.89 32.16
C GLU A 7 -46.40 -12.11 33.05
N THR A 8 -47.40 -12.66 33.75
CA THR A 8 -47.21 -13.86 34.59
C THR A 8 -46.80 -15.09 33.77
N TRP A 9 -47.42 -15.31 32.62
CA TRP A 9 -47.06 -16.39 31.70
C TRP A 9 -45.65 -16.22 31.14
N LEU A 10 -45.27 -15.00 30.79
CA LEU A 10 -43.96 -14.67 30.25
C LEU A 10 -42.84 -14.92 31.27
N ASP A 11 -43.06 -14.55 32.52
CA ASP A 11 -42.12 -14.81 33.62
C ASP A 11 -41.90 -16.30 33.82
N ASN A 12 -42.98 -17.09 33.83
CA ASN A 12 -42.89 -18.54 33.98
C ASN A 12 -42.13 -19.20 32.83
N ILE A 13 -42.36 -18.76 31.58
CA ILE A 13 -41.58 -19.22 30.44
C ILE A 13 -40.12 -18.83 30.57
N SER A 14 -39.83 -17.60 31.02
CA SER A 14 -38.46 -17.11 31.17
C SER A 14 -37.68 -17.94 32.19
N VAL A 15 -38.29 -18.22 33.35
CA VAL A 15 -37.71 -19.08 34.39
C VAL A 15 -37.47 -20.50 33.86
N THR A 16 -38.47 -21.06 33.17
CA THR A 16 -38.35 -22.41 32.60
C THR A 16 -37.25 -22.47 31.54
N PHE A 17 -37.22 -21.49 30.63
CA PHE A 17 -36.22 -21.39 29.57
C PHE A 17 -34.80 -21.26 30.13
N LEU A 18 -34.61 -20.49 31.21
CA LEU A 18 -33.30 -20.34 31.86
C LEU A 18 -32.78 -21.67 32.44
N SER A 19 -33.67 -22.54 32.92
CA SER A 19 -33.32 -23.85 33.49
C SER A 19 -32.90 -24.91 32.46
N LEU A 20 -33.12 -24.66 31.17
CA LEU A 20 -32.78 -25.58 30.08
C LEU A 20 -31.28 -25.59 29.73
N THR A 21 -30.81 -26.71 29.18
CA THR A 21 -29.47 -26.82 28.57
C THR A 21 -29.38 -26.03 27.26
N ASP A 22 -28.17 -25.72 26.78
CA ASP A 22 -27.99 -24.94 25.55
C ASP A 22 -28.58 -25.63 24.31
N LEU A 23 -28.50 -26.96 24.22
CA LEU A 23 -29.12 -27.72 23.13
C LEU A 23 -30.65 -27.57 23.16
N GLN A 24 -31.26 -27.74 24.34
CA GLN A 24 -32.71 -27.61 24.52
C GLN A 24 -33.20 -26.18 24.30
N LYS A 25 -32.39 -25.17 24.66
CA LYS A 25 -32.68 -23.76 24.35
C LYS A 25 -32.71 -23.52 22.84
N ASN A 26 -31.74 -24.07 22.11
CA ASN A 26 -31.68 -23.95 20.65
C ASN A 26 -32.87 -24.65 19.96
N GLU A 27 -33.23 -25.85 20.41
CA GLU A 27 -34.42 -26.56 19.91
C GLU A 27 -35.69 -25.76 20.18
N THR A 28 -35.84 -25.23 21.40
CA THR A 28 -36.99 -24.40 21.79
C THR A 28 -37.11 -23.13 20.94
N LEU A 29 -36.00 -22.43 20.70
CA LEU A 29 -35.98 -21.26 19.82
C LEU A 29 -36.34 -21.64 18.37
N GLY A 30 -35.82 -22.76 17.87
CA GLY A 30 -36.18 -23.28 16.54
C GLY A 30 -37.68 -23.56 16.42
N HIS A 31 -38.27 -24.16 17.47
CA HIS A 31 -39.70 -24.43 17.53
C HIS A 31 -40.57 -23.18 17.67
N LEU A 32 -40.08 -22.10 18.29
CA LEU A 32 -40.81 -20.82 18.36
C LEU A 32 -40.68 -20.00 17.08
N ILE A 33 -39.56 -20.12 16.36
CA ILE A 33 -39.32 -19.44 15.08
C ILE A 33 -40.10 -20.10 13.95
N SER A 34 -40.19 -21.43 13.90
CA SER A 34 -40.88 -22.16 12.83
C SER A 34 -42.34 -21.74 12.57
N PRO A 35 -43.19 -21.49 13.59
CA PRO A 35 -44.55 -21.00 13.40
C PRO A 35 -44.66 -19.47 13.35
N SER A 36 -43.55 -18.73 13.53
CA SER A 36 -43.57 -17.26 13.55
C SER A 36 -43.81 -16.67 12.16
N GLY A 37 -44.74 -15.72 12.05
CA GLY A 37 -45.06 -15.02 10.80
C GLY A 37 -44.08 -13.90 10.45
N ALA A 38 -44.25 -13.30 9.27
CA ALA A 38 -43.36 -12.26 8.74
C ALA A 38 -43.16 -11.05 9.68
N VAL A 39 -44.19 -10.69 10.48
CA VAL A 39 -44.11 -9.58 11.44
C VAL A 39 -43.16 -9.90 12.59
N GLN A 40 -43.27 -11.10 13.17
CA GLN A 40 -42.41 -11.56 14.26
C GLN A 40 -40.97 -11.78 13.77
N LEU A 41 -40.81 -12.38 12.58
CA LEU A 41 -39.50 -12.61 11.97
C LEU A 41 -38.80 -11.30 11.58
N ARG A 42 -39.53 -10.22 11.26
CA ARG A 42 -38.93 -8.89 11.04
C ARG A 42 -38.49 -8.21 12.35
N HIS A 43 -39.17 -8.51 13.46
CA HIS A 43 -38.85 -7.96 14.77
C HIS A 43 -37.61 -8.61 15.42
N LEU A 44 -37.35 -9.89 15.11
CA LEU A 44 -36.21 -10.67 15.64
C LEU A 44 -34.84 -10.04 15.29
N PRO A 45 -34.49 -9.77 14.01
CA PRO A 45 -33.21 -9.20 13.62
C PRO A 45 -32.92 -7.87 14.31
N ASN A 46 -33.90 -6.98 14.45
CA ASN A 46 -33.70 -5.68 15.08
C ASN A 46 -33.23 -5.79 16.54
N ASN A 47 -33.68 -6.82 17.26
CA ASN A 47 -33.27 -7.07 18.64
C ASN A 47 -32.04 -7.98 18.75
N LEU A 48 -31.80 -8.83 17.75
CA LEU A 48 -30.59 -9.66 17.68
C LEU A 48 -29.36 -8.86 17.24
N GLU A 49 -29.51 -7.88 16.35
CA GLU A 49 -28.39 -7.02 15.94
C GLU A 49 -27.82 -6.25 17.12
N THR A 50 -28.66 -5.75 18.02
CA THR A 50 -28.21 -5.04 19.23
C THR A 50 -27.53 -5.95 20.25
N LEU A 51 -27.85 -7.25 20.27
CA LEU A 51 -27.29 -8.24 21.19
C LEU A 51 -26.05 -8.96 20.64
N LEU A 52 -25.98 -9.16 19.32
CA LEU A 52 -24.93 -9.93 18.64
C LEU A 52 -23.83 -9.05 18.04
N LYS A 53 -24.15 -7.88 17.48
CA LYS A 53 -23.12 -6.97 16.95
C LYS A 53 -22.54 -6.16 18.11
N ARG A 54 -21.45 -6.66 18.67
CA ARG A 54 -20.70 -5.96 19.72
C ARG A 54 -19.66 -5.04 19.09
N ASP A 55 -19.77 -3.75 19.40
CA ASP A 55 -18.70 -2.79 19.08
C ASP A 55 -17.57 -2.96 20.10
N PHE A 56 -16.53 -3.70 19.71
CA PHE A 56 -15.40 -4.00 20.59
C PHE A 56 -14.64 -2.74 21.03
N LEU A 57 -14.54 -1.69 20.20
CA LEU A 57 -13.87 -0.45 20.61
C LEU A 57 -14.68 0.35 21.64
N LYS A 58 -15.99 0.12 21.72
CA LYS A 58 -16.86 0.70 22.76
C LYS A 58 -16.82 -0.10 24.06
N LEU A 59 -16.54 -1.40 24.00
CA LEU A 59 -16.65 -2.32 25.12
C LEU A 59 -15.30 -2.64 25.78
N LEU A 60 -14.20 -2.51 25.04
CA LEU A 60 -12.85 -2.77 25.55
C LEU A 60 -12.28 -1.52 26.25
N PRO A 61 -11.43 -1.70 27.27
CA PRO A 61 -10.52 -0.67 27.75
C PRO A 61 -9.71 -0.05 26.61
N LEU A 62 -9.37 1.23 26.73
CA LEU A 62 -8.67 1.99 25.68
C LEU A 62 -7.29 1.38 25.36
N GLU A 63 -6.62 0.83 26.36
CA GLU A 63 -5.30 0.21 26.22
C GLU A 63 -5.35 -1.04 25.31
N LEU A 64 -6.38 -1.87 25.47
CA LEU A 64 -6.58 -3.05 24.62
C LEU A 64 -7.02 -2.64 23.22
N SER A 65 -7.85 -1.61 23.11
CA SER A 65 -8.25 -1.02 21.83
C SER A 65 -7.02 -0.54 21.05
N PHE A 66 -6.12 0.19 21.69
CA PHE A 66 -4.88 0.70 21.06
C PHE A 66 -3.93 -0.44 20.69
N TYR A 67 -3.81 -1.46 21.54
CA TYR A 67 -3.00 -2.64 21.23
C TYR A 67 -3.50 -3.36 19.97
N LEU A 68 -4.81 -3.56 19.82
CA LEU A 68 -5.39 -4.19 18.64
C LEU A 68 -5.18 -3.34 17.37
N LEU A 69 -5.42 -2.02 17.47
CA LEU A 69 -5.27 -1.09 16.35
C LEU A 69 -3.82 -1.02 15.84
N LYS A 70 -2.82 -1.28 16.69
CA LYS A 70 -1.40 -1.32 16.31
C LYS A 70 -1.09 -2.41 15.28
N TRP A 71 -1.85 -3.50 15.25
CA TRP A 71 -1.61 -4.65 14.36
C TRP A 71 -2.37 -4.59 13.05
N LEU A 72 -3.18 -3.55 12.84
CA LEU A 72 -3.90 -3.37 11.58
C LEU A 72 -2.98 -2.86 10.49
N ASP A 73 -3.17 -3.36 9.27
CA ASP A 73 -2.54 -2.77 8.09
C ASP A 73 -3.13 -1.38 7.79
N PRO A 74 -2.41 -0.50 7.07
CA PRO A 74 -2.86 0.87 6.82
C PRO A 74 -4.22 0.98 6.14
N GLN A 75 -4.58 0.01 5.27
CA GLN A 75 -5.84 0.01 4.56
C GLN A 75 -7.00 -0.33 5.52
N THR A 76 -6.88 -1.42 6.28
CA THR A 76 -7.89 -1.79 7.28
C THR A 76 -8.04 -0.71 8.35
N PHE A 77 -6.94 -0.13 8.82
CA PHE A 77 -6.93 0.97 9.79
C PHE A 77 -7.74 2.19 9.31
N LEU A 78 -7.64 2.52 8.02
CA LEU A 78 -8.43 3.59 7.41
C LEU A 78 -9.90 3.24 7.28
N THR A 79 -10.22 2.00 6.90
CA THR A 79 -11.60 1.51 6.90
C THR A 79 -12.21 1.63 8.29
N CYS A 80 -11.46 1.27 9.34
CA CYS A 80 -11.87 1.43 10.74
C CYS A 80 -12.20 2.91 11.09
N CYS A 81 -11.49 3.89 10.52
CA CYS A 81 -11.79 5.31 10.71
C CYS A 81 -13.13 5.75 10.10
N LEU A 82 -13.65 5.00 9.13
CA LEU A 82 -14.91 5.29 8.45
C LEU A 82 -16.12 4.60 9.10
N VAL A 83 -15.88 3.65 10.01
CA VAL A 83 -16.95 2.87 10.66
C VAL A 83 -17.86 3.74 11.53
N SER A 84 -17.28 4.63 12.35
CA SER A 84 -18.06 5.58 13.16
C SER A 84 -17.23 6.76 13.65
N LYS A 85 -17.91 7.83 14.12
CA LYS A 85 -17.25 8.98 14.77
C LYS A 85 -16.43 8.56 16.00
N GLN A 86 -16.93 7.59 16.76
CA GLN A 86 -16.25 7.08 17.96
C GLN A 86 -14.98 6.32 17.60
N TRP A 87 -15.04 5.44 16.59
CA TRP A 87 -13.88 4.72 16.08
C TRP A 87 -12.81 5.67 15.56
N ASN A 88 -13.22 6.67 14.77
CA ASN A 88 -12.29 7.68 14.26
C ASN A 88 -11.59 8.43 15.39
N LYS A 89 -12.33 8.80 16.46
CA LYS A 89 -11.75 9.45 17.63
C LYS A 89 -10.72 8.56 18.34
N VAL A 90 -11.09 7.33 18.70
CA VAL A 90 -10.19 6.37 19.35
C VAL A 90 -8.92 6.15 18.52
N ILE A 91 -9.08 6.03 17.20
CA ILE A 91 -7.95 5.83 16.29
C ILE A 91 -7.03 7.06 16.25
N ASN A 92 -7.58 8.27 16.17
CA ASN A 92 -6.79 9.50 16.18
C ASN A 92 -6.05 9.70 17.52
N ASP A 93 -6.64 9.26 18.63
CA ASP A 93 -6.05 9.37 19.96
C ASP A 93 -5.00 8.26 20.24
N SER A 94 -5.09 7.13 19.52
CA SER A 94 -4.26 5.92 19.75
C SER A 94 -2.85 5.96 19.16
N VAL A 95 -2.66 6.61 18.01
CA VAL A 95 -1.39 6.59 17.27
C VAL A 95 -0.92 8.03 17.12
N GLN A 96 0.27 8.33 17.65
CA GLN A 96 0.91 9.66 17.57
C GLN A 96 0.95 10.23 16.14
N ASP A 97 0.90 9.35 15.12
CA ASP A 97 0.94 9.66 13.70
C ASP A 97 -0.27 9.15 12.90
N ALA A 98 -1.43 8.90 13.53
CA ALA A 98 -2.65 8.48 12.81
C ALA A 98 -2.96 9.41 11.62
N LEU A 99 -2.80 10.72 11.82
CA LEU A 99 -2.97 11.73 10.78
C LEU A 99 -1.93 11.62 9.67
N HIS A 100 -0.68 11.30 10.01
CA HIS A 100 0.40 11.09 9.04
C HIS A 100 0.11 9.84 8.20
N CYS A 101 -0.23 8.70 8.80
CA CYS A 101 -0.59 7.48 8.09
C CYS A 101 -1.77 7.70 7.12
N LYS A 102 -2.81 8.43 7.57
CA LYS A 102 -3.94 8.83 6.72
C LYS A 102 -3.48 9.64 5.50
N LYS A 103 -2.61 10.64 5.71
CA LYS A 103 -2.07 11.48 4.62
C LYS A 103 -1.23 10.68 3.63
N VAL A 104 -0.32 9.84 4.12
CA VAL A 104 0.56 9.02 3.27
C VAL A 104 -0.26 8.07 2.41
N TYR A 105 -1.21 7.37 3.00
CA TYR A 105 -2.06 6.43 2.28
C TYR A 105 -2.95 7.11 1.24
N LEU A 106 -3.58 8.24 1.58
CA LEU A 106 -4.37 9.02 0.62
C LEU A 106 -3.49 9.49 -0.55
N LYS A 107 -2.26 9.94 -0.28
CA LYS A 107 -1.29 10.31 -1.32
C LYS A 107 -0.94 9.10 -2.21
N ALA A 108 -0.77 7.92 -1.62
CA ALA A 108 -0.50 6.69 -2.36
C ALA A 108 -1.69 6.29 -3.26
N ILE A 109 -2.93 6.30 -2.75
CA ILE A 109 -4.13 6.03 -3.55
C ILE A 109 -4.24 7.02 -4.72
N LEU A 110 -4.11 8.32 -4.44
CA LEU A 110 -4.17 9.35 -5.48
C LEU A 110 -3.08 9.11 -6.53
N ARG A 111 -1.89 8.72 -6.10
CA ARG A 111 -0.79 8.40 -7.02
C ARG A 111 -1.06 7.17 -7.88
N MET A 112 -1.65 6.12 -7.31
CA MET A 112 -2.05 4.92 -8.07
C MET A 112 -3.11 5.25 -9.10
N LYS A 113 -4.11 6.06 -8.74
CA LYS A 113 -5.13 6.51 -9.68
C LYS A 113 -4.54 7.37 -10.82
N GLN A 114 -3.65 8.31 -10.49
CA GLN A 114 -2.94 9.09 -11.50
C GLN A 114 -2.08 8.22 -12.43
N LEU A 115 -1.55 7.09 -11.93
CA LEU A 115 -0.81 6.13 -12.77
C LEU A 115 -1.73 5.41 -13.76
N GLU A 116 -2.92 5.01 -13.31
CA GLU A 116 -3.95 4.42 -14.17
C GLU A 116 -4.43 5.41 -15.24
N ASP A 117 -4.63 6.67 -14.85
CA ASP A 117 -5.11 7.74 -15.73
C ASP A 117 -4.00 8.34 -16.61
N HIS A 118 -2.76 7.83 -16.52
CA HIS A 118 -1.55 8.37 -17.17
C HIS A 118 -1.21 9.84 -16.84
N GLU A 119 -1.84 10.42 -15.82
CA GLU A 119 -1.58 11.79 -15.33
C GLU A 119 -0.45 11.84 -14.28
N ALA A 120 0.08 10.68 -13.88
CA ALA A 120 1.12 10.60 -12.86
C ALA A 120 2.51 11.03 -13.34
N PHE A 121 2.77 11.09 -14.64
CA PHE A 121 4.12 11.32 -15.14
C PHE A 121 4.19 12.59 -15.99
N GLU A 122 5.23 13.37 -15.74
CA GLU A 122 5.66 14.42 -16.66
C GLU A 122 6.63 13.77 -17.66
N THR A 123 6.37 13.93 -18.96
CA THR A 123 7.24 13.39 -20.00
C THR A 123 8.16 14.48 -20.50
N SER A 124 9.47 14.24 -20.44
CA SER A 124 10.49 15.12 -21.03
C SER A 124 11.37 14.33 -21.99
N SER A 125 11.80 14.98 -23.07
CA SER A 125 12.64 14.37 -24.12
C SER A 125 14.05 14.89 -24.02
N LEU A 126 15.02 13.98 -23.87
CA LEU A 126 16.45 14.28 -23.83
C LEU A 126 17.05 14.02 -25.21
N ILE A 127 17.31 15.09 -25.95
CA ILE A 127 17.79 15.01 -27.34
C ILE A 127 19.31 15.23 -27.37
N GLY A 128 20.05 14.28 -27.94
CA GLY A 128 21.49 14.49 -28.18
C GLY A 128 22.25 13.29 -28.71
N HIS A 129 21.81 12.06 -28.48
CA HIS A 129 22.42 10.90 -29.14
C HIS A 129 22.00 10.84 -30.61
N SER A 130 22.96 10.66 -31.51
CA SER A 130 22.73 10.55 -32.95
C SER A 130 22.45 9.11 -33.42
N ALA A 131 22.53 8.13 -32.51
CA ALA A 131 22.18 6.74 -32.77
C ALA A 131 21.44 6.11 -31.60
N ARG A 132 21.19 4.79 -31.70
CA ARG A 132 20.47 4.01 -30.69
C ARG A 132 21.17 4.10 -29.35
N VAL A 133 20.37 4.17 -28.30
CA VAL A 133 20.82 4.10 -26.90
C VAL A 133 20.60 2.67 -26.43
N TYR A 134 21.66 1.97 -26.05
CA TYR A 134 21.59 0.56 -25.61
C TYR A 134 21.63 0.42 -24.10
N ALA A 135 22.21 1.40 -23.41
CA ALA A 135 22.41 1.34 -21.98
C ALA A 135 21.86 2.59 -21.31
N LEU A 136 21.17 2.38 -20.18
CA LEU A 136 20.55 3.44 -19.41
C LEU A 136 20.77 3.16 -17.91
N TYR A 137 21.17 4.19 -17.16
CA TYR A 137 21.35 4.07 -15.72
C TYR A 137 20.96 5.37 -15.00
N TYR A 138 20.03 5.27 -14.04
CA TYR A 138 19.55 6.40 -13.25
C TYR A 138 19.99 6.27 -11.79
N LYS A 139 20.51 7.37 -11.22
CA LYS A 139 20.81 7.48 -9.79
C LYS A 139 20.85 8.96 -9.38
N ASP A 140 20.11 9.31 -8.33
CA ASP A 140 20.11 10.62 -7.66
C ASP A 140 19.88 11.82 -8.61
N GLY A 141 18.86 11.73 -9.48
CA GLY A 141 18.50 12.82 -10.40
C GLY A 141 19.39 12.93 -11.65
N LEU A 142 20.40 12.06 -11.77
CA LEU A 142 21.29 12.00 -12.92
C LEU A 142 21.00 10.75 -13.76
N LEU A 143 20.79 10.94 -15.06
CA LEU A 143 20.57 9.86 -16.02
C LEU A 143 21.79 9.68 -16.92
N ARG A 144 22.25 8.45 -17.09
CA ARG A 144 23.38 8.10 -17.93
C ARG A 144 22.86 7.28 -19.10
N THR A 145 23.42 7.54 -20.27
CA THR A 145 23.02 6.89 -21.51
C THR A 145 24.25 6.53 -22.33
N GLY A 146 24.37 5.27 -22.74
CA GLY A 146 25.42 4.78 -23.64
C GLY A 146 24.86 4.51 -25.03
N SER A 147 25.55 4.98 -26.06
CA SER A 147 25.12 4.86 -27.45
C SER A 147 26.15 4.11 -28.32
N ASP A 148 25.70 3.70 -29.50
CA ASP A 148 26.49 3.06 -30.56
C ASP A 148 27.54 4.01 -31.17
N VAL A 149 27.26 5.33 -31.15
CA VAL A 149 28.12 6.37 -31.74
C VAL A 149 29.27 6.79 -30.84
N LEU A 150 29.92 5.83 -30.18
CA LEU A 150 31.14 6.09 -29.40
C LEU A 150 30.94 7.20 -28.34
N SER A 151 29.74 7.30 -27.74
CA SER A 151 29.45 8.36 -26.77
C SER A 151 28.60 7.88 -25.61
N ALA A 152 28.96 8.39 -24.43
CA ALA A 152 28.19 8.27 -23.21
C ALA A 152 27.82 9.66 -22.73
N LYS A 153 26.52 9.92 -22.55
CA LYS A 153 26.01 11.22 -22.09
C LYS A 153 25.45 11.13 -20.67
N LEU A 154 25.72 12.17 -19.89
CA LEU A 154 25.14 12.39 -18.56
C LEU A 154 24.11 13.51 -18.62
N TRP A 155 22.92 13.25 -18.12
CA TRP A 155 21.79 14.17 -18.14
C TRP A 155 21.36 14.52 -16.72
N ALA A 156 21.13 15.80 -16.46
CA ALA A 156 20.41 16.24 -15.27
C ALA A 156 18.91 16.12 -15.54
N VAL A 157 18.24 15.18 -14.87
CA VAL A 157 16.82 14.88 -15.14
C VAL A 157 15.91 16.06 -14.78
N SER A 158 16.28 16.86 -13.78
CA SER A 158 15.54 18.05 -13.37
C SER A 158 15.52 19.17 -14.40
N THR A 159 16.60 19.35 -15.17
CA THR A 159 16.72 20.43 -16.17
C THR A 159 16.60 19.93 -17.60
N GLY A 160 16.69 18.62 -17.80
CA GLY A 160 16.78 17.99 -19.12
C GLY A 160 18.10 18.25 -19.86
N GLN A 161 19.09 18.86 -19.22
CA GLN A 161 20.34 19.24 -19.88
C GLN A 161 21.36 18.10 -19.88
N CYS A 162 22.09 17.98 -20.99
CA CYS A 162 23.29 17.15 -21.07
C CYS A 162 24.43 17.86 -20.34
N VAL A 163 24.83 17.32 -19.19
CA VAL A 163 25.90 17.87 -18.35
C VAL A 163 27.27 17.50 -18.92
N TYR A 164 27.42 16.26 -19.40
CA TYR A 164 28.67 15.77 -19.98
C TYR A 164 28.41 14.93 -21.22
N ASP A 165 29.31 15.10 -22.19
CA ASP A 165 29.40 14.29 -23.39
C ASP A 165 30.78 13.64 -23.44
N ILE A 166 30.85 12.36 -23.05
CA ILE A 166 32.10 11.63 -22.96
C ILE A 166 32.24 10.81 -24.24
N GLN A 167 33.30 11.11 -24.99
CA GLN A 167 33.72 10.29 -26.13
C GLN A 167 34.26 8.97 -25.58
N THR A 168 33.57 7.88 -25.89
CA THR A 168 33.82 6.53 -25.37
C THR A 168 33.99 5.54 -26.53
N HIS A 169 34.15 4.25 -26.23
CA HIS A 169 33.95 3.21 -27.23
C HIS A 169 32.45 2.93 -27.44
N THR A 170 32.09 2.02 -28.34
CA THR A 170 30.70 1.60 -28.56
C THR A 170 30.14 1.08 -27.24
N CYS A 171 29.09 1.68 -26.68
CA CYS A 171 28.62 1.33 -25.34
C CYS A 171 27.40 0.42 -25.39
N ALA A 172 27.60 -0.89 -25.21
CA ALA A 172 26.50 -1.85 -25.03
C ALA A 172 26.01 -1.91 -23.58
N ALA A 173 26.88 -1.63 -22.61
CA ALA A 173 26.54 -1.59 -21.20
C ALA A 173 27.19 -0.38 -20.52
N VAL A 174 26.47 0.22 -19.57
CA VAL A 174 26.96 1.35 -18.77
C VAL A 174 26.59 1.14 -17.31
N LYS A 175 27.57 1.24 -16.41
CA LYS A 175 27.37 1.21 -14.96
C LYS A 175 28.10 2.37 -14.31
N PHE A 176 27.55 2.85 -13.20
CA PHE A 176 28.05 4.01 -12.50
C PHE A 176 28.19 3.77 -11.00
N GLU A 177 29.25 4.31 -10.43
CA GLU A 177 29.44 4.41 -8.98
C GLU A 177 30.23 5.68 -8.65
N GLU A 178 29.66 6.55 -7.82
CA GLU A 178 30.28 7.80 -7.34
C GLU A 178 30.85 8.72 -8.44
N GLN A 179 32.17 8.66 -8.67
CA GLN A 179 32.89 9.46 -9.67
C GLN A 179 33.35 8.63 -10.87
N LYS A 180 32.95 7.36 -10.93
CA LYS A 180 33.43 6.39 -11.91
C LYS A 180 32.29 5.96 -12.84
N LEU A 181 32.62 5.95 -14.12
CA LEU A 181 31.79 5.39 -15.18
C LEU A 181 32.52 4.18 -15.74
N VAL A 182 31.81 3.06 -15.82
CA VAL A 182 32.28 1.85 -16.46
C VAL A 182 31.45 1.62 -17.71
N THR A 183 32.12 1.54 -18.85
CA THR A 183 31.50 1.22 -20.13
C THR A 183 31.99 -0.13 -20.61
N GLY A 184 31.06 -0.96 -21.09
CA GLY A 184 31.35 -2.22 -21.75
C GLY A 184 30.94 -2.14 -23.21
N SER A 185 31.81 -2.61 -24.09
CA SER A 185 31.65 -2.57 -25.53
C SER A 185 31.47 -3.94 -26.16
N ILE A 186 30.91 -3.93 -27.37
CA ILE A 186 30.80 -5.10 -28.25
C ILE A 186 32.19 -5.51 -28.77
N ASP A 187 33.18 -4.62 -28.72
CA ASP A 187 34.57 -4.90 -29.07
C ASP A 187 35.34 -5.74 -28.02
N ASN A 188 34.62 -6.33 -27.06
CA ASN A 188 35.15 -7.11 -25.93
C ASN A 188 36.02 -6.32 -24.95
N THR A 189 35.93 -4.99 -24.94
CA THR A 189 36.65 -4.15 -23.99
C THR A 189 35.76 -3.52 -22.92
N VAL A 190 36.38 -3.28 -21.76
CA VAL A 190 35.83 -2.46 -20.67
C VAL A 190 36.72 -1.26 -20.44
N ALA A 191 36.13 -0.09 -20.30
CA ALA A 191 36.84 1.14 -20.01
C ALA A 191 36.30 1.84 -18.76
N PHE A 192 37.22 2.47 -18.05
CA PHE A 192 36.95 3.24 -16.84
C PHE A 192 37.17 4.71 -17.12
N TRP A 193 36.15 5.51 -16.81
CA TRP A 193 36.13 6.94 -17.02
C TRP A 193 35.84 7.65 -15.71
N GLU A 194 36.49 8.78 -15.50
CA GLU A 194 36.07 9.75 -14.50
C GLU A 194 35.13 10.74 -15.17
N TRP A 195 33.90 10.85 -14.68
CA TRP A 195 32.90 11.64 -15.37
C TRP A 195 33.05 13.15 -15.12
N SER A 196 33.58 13.56 -13.97
CA SER A 196 33.78 14.97 -13.63
C SER A 196 34.78 15.65 -14.58
N SER A 197 35.79 14.90 -15.01
CA SER A 197 36.81 15.34 -15.96
C SER A 197 36.55 14.87 -17.39
N GLY A 198 35.68 13.88 -17.60
CA GLY A 198 35.52 13.16 -18.87
C GLY A 198 36.76 12.34 -19.26
N ALA A 199 37.78 12.29 -18.38
CA ALA A 199 39.05 11.67 -18.68
C ALA A 199 38.96 10.16 -18.47
N ARG A 200 39.57 9.43 -19.41
CA ARG A 200 39.76 8.00 -19.30
C ARG A 200 40.88 7.71 -18.31
N LYS A 201 40.59 6.95 -17.24
CA LYS A 201 41.58 6.67 -16.19
C LYS A 201 42.49 5.49 -16.50
N HIS A 202 42.03 4.52 -17.29
CA HIS A 202 42.81 3.33 -17.63
C HIS A 202 42.65 2.92 -19.11
N PRO A 203 43.69 2.29 -19.71
CA PRO A 203 43.55 1.61 -21.00
C PRO A 203 42.49 0.49 -20.93
N CYS A 204 41.97 0.07 -22.09
CA CYS A 204 40.85 -0.86 -22.18
C CYS A 204 41.32 -2.19 -21.61
N LEU A 205 40.54 -2.76 -20.70
CA LEU A 205 40.76 -4.13 -20.27
C LEU A 205 40.00 -5.04 -21.24
N TYR A 206 40.69 -6.02 -21.83
CA TYR A 206 40.05 -7.07 -22.61
C TYR A 206 39.39 -8.06 -21.64
N ILE A 207 38.12 -8.38 -21.86
CA ILE A 207 37.38 -9.33 -21.02
C ILE A 207 37.86 -10.77 -21.29
N PHE A 208 38.38 -11.01 -22.49
CA PHE A 208 38.97 -12.27 -22.92
C PHE A 208 40.39 -11.97 -23.44
N ASP A 209 41.41 -12.36 -22.68
CA ASP A 209 42.73 -12.57 -23.26
C ASP A 209 42.68 -13.88 -24.07
N PRO A 210 43.21 -13.92 -25.31
CA PRO A 210 43.25 -15.14 -26.11
C PRO A 210 44.13 -16.24 -25.50
#